data_AF-A0ABD0RSZ8-F1
#
_entry.id   AF-A0ABD0RSZ8-F1
#
_cell.length_a   1.000
_cell.length_b   1.000
_cell.length_c   1.000
_cell.angle_alpha   90.00
_cell.angle_beta   90.00
_cell.angle_gamma   90.00
#
_symmetry.space_group_name_H-M   'P 1'
#
loop_
_entity.id
_entity.type
_entity.pdbx_description
1 polymer ?
#
loop_
_entity_poly.entity_id
_entity_poly.type
_entity_poly.pdbx_seq_one_letter_code
_entity_poly.pdbx_strand_id
1 'polypeptide(L)' 'KQVLATKAEAERDGVKVPTTLAEYCVRTRAPAPDEGSDLLYDDYYDDEDLEDEDGEDCCYDEDDSGNEES' A
#
# COMPACT_ATOMS: atom_id res chain seq x y z
N LYS A 1 -10.76 17.13 -16.83
CA LYS A 1 -9.55 17.20 -15.96
C LYS A 1 -9.95 16.89 -14.52
N GLN A 2 -9.97 15.62 -14.13
CA GLN A 2 -10.54 15.19 -12.84
C GLN A 2 -9.73 15.70 -11.65
N VAL A 3 -8.40 15.62 -11.70
CA VAL A 3 -7.49 16.07 -10.61
C VAL A 3 -7.67 17.56 -10.25
N LEU A 4 -8.01 18.41 -11.22
CA LEU A 4 -8.25 19.84 -10.94
C LEU A 4 -9.61 20.08 -10.29
N ALA A 5 -10.59 19.24 -10.58
CA ALA A 5 -11.93 19.37 -10.01
C ALA A 5 -11.92 19.05 -8.51
N THR A 6 -11.13 18.05 -8.08
CA THR A 6 -11.04 17.62 -6.68
C THR A 6 -10.28 18.62 -5.79
N LYS A 7 -9.47 19.52 -6.38
CA LYS A 7 -8.72 20.52 -5.61
C LYS A 7 -9.63 21.43 -4.79
N ALA A 8 -10.69 21.96 -5.42
CA ALA A 8 -11.62 22.88 -4.76
C ALA A 8 -12.43 22.20 -3.63
N GLU A 9 -12.68 20.90 -3.76
CA GLU A 9 -13.35 20.12 -2.73
C GLU A 9 -12.43 19.89 -1.53
N ALA A 10 -11.18 19.48 -1.76
CA ALA A 10 -10.19 19.33 -0.70
C ALA A 10 -9.99 20.64 0.09
N GLU A 11 -9.98 21.80 -0.58
CA GLU A 11 -9.90 23.11 0.06
C GLU A 11 -11.14 23.43 0.92
N ARG A 12 -12.34 23.09 0.46
CA ARG A 12 -13.59 23.24 1.24
C ARG A 12 -13.58 22.38 2.50
N ASP A 13 -13.05 21.16 2.39
CA ASP A 13 -13.01 20.19 3.48
C ASP A 13 -11.82 20.45 4.43
N GLY A 14 -10.98 21.44 4.15
CA GLY A 14 -9.77 21.73 4.92
C GLY A 14 -8.70 20.64 4.82
N VAL A 15 -8.80 19.77 3.82
CA VAL A 15 -7.88 18.65 3.59
C VAL A 15 -6.72 19.11 2.71
N LYS A 16 -5.51 19.03 3.23
CA LYS A 16 -4.30 19.30 2.45
C LYS A 16 -3.84 18.01 1.75
N VAL A 17 -3.95 17.98 0.42
CA VAL A 17 -3.45 16.86 -0.38
C VAL A 17 -1.92 16.84 -0.34
N PRO A 18 -1.29 15.72 0.09
CA PRO A 18 0.15 15.59 0.10
C PRO A 18 0.69 15.57 -1.33
N THR A 19 1.79 16.30 -1.55
CA THR A 19 2.44 16.40 -2.87
C THR A 19 3.80 15.71 -2.90
N THR A 20 4.26 15.27 -1.74
CA THR A 20 5.51 14.56 -1.56
C THR A 20 5.25 13.25 -0.81
N LEU A 21 6.15 12.30 -1.02
CA LEU A 21 6.07 10.98 -0.37
C LEU A 21 6.19 11.12 1.16
N ALA A 22 7.00 12.07 1.63
CA ALA A 22 7.15 12.37 3.06
C ALA A 22 5.87 12.93 3.69
N GLU A 23 5.09 13.75 2.97
CA GLU A 23 3.79 14.25 3.45
C GLU A 23 2.71 13.14 3.41
N TYR A 24 2.80 12.24 2.43
CA TYR A 24 1.87 11.13 2.30
C TYR A 24 2.10 10.05 3.38
N CYS A 25 3.36 9.76 3.68
CA CYS A 25 3.74 8.80 4.72
C CYS A 25 3.60 9.42 6.11
N VAL A 26 2.47 9.16 6.76
CA VAL A 26 2.28 9.48 8.18
C VAL A 26 3.28 8.64 8.99
N ARG A 27 4.43 9.24 9.31
CA ARG A 27 5.40 8.62 10.21
C ARG A 27 4.87 8.77 11.63
N THR A 28 4.07 7.81 12.08
CA THR A 28 3.88 7.60 13.52
C THR A 28 5.27 7.41 14.09
N ARG A 29 5.80 8.42 14.81
CA ARG A 29 6.99 8.22 15.64
C ARG A 29 6.62 7.05 16.53
N ALA A 30 7.24 5.90 16.32
CA ALA A 30 7.08 4.78 17.22
C ALA A 30 7.28 5.35 18.63
N PRO A 31 6.43 5.00 19.61
CA PRO A 31 6.78 5.27 20.99
C PRO A 31 8.23 4.83 21.19
N ALA A 32 9.00 5.57 22.02
CA ALA A 32 10.36 5.14 22.35
C ALA A 32 10.30 3.63 22.62
N PRO A 33 11.21 2.82 22.05
CA PRO A 33 11.17 1.38 22.26
C PRO A 33 11.18 1.17 23.77
N ASP A 34 10.01 0.89 24.33
CA ASP A 34 9.90 0.27 25.64
C ASP A 34 10.66 -1.05 25.43
N GLU A 35 11.62 -1.35 26.30
CA GLU A 35 12.66 -2.37 26.14
C GLU A 35 12.10 -3.82 26.00
N GLY A 36 11.28 -4.11 24.98
CA GLY A 36 10.43 -5.30 25.01
C GLY A 36 9.72 -5.69 23.72
N SER A 37 10.24 -5.37 22.52
CA SER A 37 9.70 -6.00 21.30
C SER A 37 10.81 -6.43 20.32
N ASP A 38 11.61 -7.40 20.74
CA ASP A 38 12.56 -8.14 19.88
C ASP A 38 12.09 -9.58 19.59
N LEU A 39 10.78 -9.85 19.73
CA LEU A 39 10.25 -11.23 19.74
C LEU A 39 9.24 -11.53 18.63
N LEU A 40 9.10 -10.68 17.62
CA LEU A 40 8.05 -10.82 16.59
C LEU A 40 8.55 -11.05 15.17
N TYR A 41 9.87 -11.05 14.93
CA TYR A 41 10.44 -11.10 13.58
C TYR A 41 11.65 -12.04 13.42
N ASP A 42 11.74 -13.12 14.21
CA ASP A 42 12.82 -14.11 14.07
C ASP A 42 12.33 -15.53 13.74
N ASP A 43 11.01 -15.79 13.74
CA ASP A 43 10.45 -17.15 13.64
C ASP A 43 9.78 -17.47 12.29
N TYR A 44 10.01 -16.65 11.26
CA TYR A 44 9.44 -16.84 9.91
C TYR A 44 10.47 -17.24 8.84
N TYR A 45 11.72 -17.46 9.21
CA TYR A 45 12.79 -17.86 8.29
C TYR A 45 13.55 -19.10 8.79
N ASP A 46 12.81 -20.11 9.23
CA ASP A 46 13.35 -21.45 9.43
C ASP A 46 12.33 -22.49 8.99
N ASP A 47 12.18 -22.66 7.68
CA ASP A 47 12.25 -24.00 7.10
C ASP A 47 12.39 -23.95 5.58
N GLU A 48 13.30 -24.78 5.11
CA GLU A 48 13.76 -24.91 3.74
C GLU A 48 12.68 -25.57 2.87
N ASP A 49 12.33 -24.95 1.73
CA ASP A 49 11.89 -25.71 0.56
C ASP A 49 12.27 -24.95 -0.72
N LEU A 50 13.51 -25.19 -1.15
CA LEU A 50 13.95 -25.01 -2.52
C LEU A 50 13.48 -26.23 -3.32
N GLU A 51 12.24 -26.22 -3.82
CA GLU A 51 11.87 -27.04 -4.98
C GLU A 51 11.15 -26.17 -6.02
N ASP A 52 11.92 -25.81 -7.06
CA ASP A 52 11.43 -25.40 -8.38
C ASP A 52 10.31 -26.34 -8.85
N GLU A 53 9.09 -25.84 -9.06
CA GLU A 53 8.27 -26.31 -10.17
C GLU A 53 7.32 -25.19 -10.65
N ASP A 54 7.76 -24.55 -11.74
CA ASP A 54 6.98 -23.92 -12.80
C ASP A 54 5.49 -24.35 -12.79
N GLY A 55 4.63 -23.56 -12.15
CA GLY A 55 3.30 -24.05 -11.78
C GLY A 55 2.18 -23.02 -11.69
N GLU A 56 2.36 -21.80 -12.22
CA GLU A 56 1.29 -20.79 -12.21
C GLU A 56 1.10 -20.18 -13.60
N ASP A 57 0.45 -20.98 -14.45
CA ASP A 57 -0.39 -20.54 -15.56
C ASP A 57 -1.42 -19.53 -15.05
N CYS A 58 -0.97 -18.31 -14.79
CA CYS A 58 -1.82 -17.17 -14.47
C CYS A 58 -2.31 -16.58 -15.78
N CYS A 59 -3.18 -17.35 -16.44
CA CYS A 59 -4.18 -16.89 -17.37
C CYS A 59 -5.01 -15.75 -16.74
N TYR A 60 -4.45 -14.54 -16.68
CA TYR A 60 -5.24 -13.31 -16.53
C TYR A 60 -5.70 -12.88 -17.93
N ASP A 61 -6.49 -13.74 -18.57
CA ASP A 61 -7.47 -13.30 -19.55
C ASP A 61 -8.71 -12.95 -18.73
N GLU A 62 -8.76 -11.73 -18.21
CA GLU A 62 -10.04 -11.08 -17.96
C GLU A 62 -9.87 -9.59 -18.24
N ASP A 63 -9.82 -9.34 -19.55
CA ASP A 63 -10.38 -8.15 -20.19
C ASP A 63 -11.81 -7.89 -19.65
N ASP A 64 -11.92 -7.25 -18.50
CA ASP A 64 -13.08 -6.44 -18.18
C ASP A 64 -12.59 -5.06 -17.76
N SER A 65 -12.13 -4.31 -18.76
CA SER A 65 -12.03 -2.86 -18.68
C SER A 65 -13.44 -2.28 -18.57
N GLY A 66 -14.05 -2.46 -17.39
CA GLY A 66 -15.35 -1.94 -17.00
C GLY A 66 -15.32 -0.41 -16.98
N ASN A 67 -15.40 0.19 -18.16
CA ASN A 67 -15.87 1.55 -18.36
C ASN A 67 -17.35 1.47 -18.75
N GLU A 68 -18.19 1.00 -17.82
CA GLU A 68 -19.61 1.31 -17.89
C GLU A 68 -19.81 2.75 -17.41
N GLU A 69 -20.43 3.53 -18.29
CA GLU A 69 -20.47 4.97 -18.20
C GLU A 69 -21.46 5.43 -17.13
N SER A 70 -21.06 6.38 -16.27
CA SER A 70 -21.98 7.29 -15.56
C SER A 70 -21.25 8.54 -15.05
#